data_AF-A0A3N5I1E8-F1
#
_entry.id   AF-A0A3N5I1E8-F1
#
_cell.length_a   1.000
_cell.length_b   1.000
_cell.length_c   1.000
_cell.angle_alpha   90.00
_cell.angle_beta   90.00
_cell.angle_gamma   90.00
#
_symmetry.space_group_name_H-M   'P 1'
#
loop_
_entity.id
_entity.type
_entity.pdbx_description
1 polymer ?
#
loop_
_entity_poly.entity_id
_entity_poly.type
_entity_poly.pdbx_seq_one_letter_code
_entity_poly.pdbx_strand_id
1 'polypeptide(L)'
;LFMQKHWDVMRSDDAGDSWTEVSGNLPTDFGFPIDIHAHEPDTVYVVPIKSDSEHYPPEGKLRVHRSRTGGHEWEALTKGLPQHDCYVNVLRDAMAVDALDPCGVYFGTTGGQVYASANAGDRWAPIVQHLPAVVSVEVQTLP
;
A
#
# COMPACT_ATOMS: atom_id res chain seq x y z
N LEU A 1 -13.80 8.72 1.14
CA LEU A 1 -12.42 9.20 0.86
C LEU A 1 -11.48 8.60 1.89
N PHE A 2 -10.21 8.39 1.51
CA PHE A 2 -9.18 7.88 2.41
C PHE A 2 -7.92 8.74 2.33
N MET A 3 -7.16 8.81 3.42
CA MET A 3 -5.91 9.57 3.48
C MET A 3 -4.91 8.88 4.41
N GLN A 4 -3.70 8.60 3.90
CA GLN A 4 -2.53 8.31 4.72
C GLN A 4 -1.85 9.64 5.09
N LYS A 5 -1.99 10.04 6.35
CA LYS A 5 -1.31 11.21 6.92
C LYS A 5 0.11 10.83 7.34
N HIS A 6 0.83 11.81 7.90
CA HIS A 6 2.16 11.57 8.48
C HIS A 6 2.06 10.48 9.55
N TRP A 7 1.17 10.67 10.53
CA TRP A 7 0.63 9.67 11.43
C TRP A 7 -0.87 9.54 11.13
N ASP A 8 -1.46 8.38 11.39
CA ASP A 8 -2.85 8.03 11.08
C ASP A 8 -3.18 7.62 9.63
N VAL A 9 -4.06 6.63 9.51
CA VAL A 9 -4.91 6.41 8.34
C VAL A 9 -6.29 6.98 8.63
N MET A 10 -6.79 7.85 7.77
CA MET A 10 -8.05 8.57 7.97
C MET A 10 -9.08 8.22 6.90
N ARG A 11 -10.36 8.19 7.29
CA ARG A 11 -11.53 8.04 6.42
C ARG A 11 -12.44 9.26 6.55
N SER A 12 -13.05 9.65 5.45
CA SER A 12 -14.16 10.61 5.41
C SER A 12 -15.31 10.04 4.58
N ASP A 13 -16.51 10.11 5.12
CA ASP A 13 -17.77 9.70 4.47
C ASP A 13 -18.63 10.89 4.02
N ASP A 14 -18.15 12.11 4.23
CA ASP A 14 -18.85 13.38 3.98
C ASP A 14 -18.02 14.30 3.05
N ALA A 15 -17.43 13.69 2.01
CA ALA A 15 -16.65 14.40 0.98
C ALA A 15 -15.47 15.24 1.51
N GLY A 16 -14.96 14.92 2.70
CA GLY A 16 -13.80 15.55 3.31
C GLY A 16 -14.13 16.61 4.36
N ASP A 17 -15.41 16.84 4.67
CA ASP A 17 -15.85 17.80 5.69
C ASP A 17 -15.40 17.38 7.10
N SER A 18 -15.45 16.08 7.41
CA SER A 18 -14.90 15.50 8.64
C SER A 18 -14.12 14.22 8.37
N TRP A 19 -13.15 13.93 9.26
CA TRP A 19 -12.25 12.80 9.13
C TRP A 19 -12.19 12.01 10.44
N THR A 20 -12.28 10.69 10.33
CA THR A 20 -12.15 9.76 11.45
C THR A 20 -10.93 8.87 11.24
N GLU A 21 -10.18 8.62 12.30
CA GLU A 21 -9.04 7.69 12.27
C GLU A 21 -9.53 6.24 12.13
N VAL A 22 -8.90 5.51 11.21
CA VAL A 22 -9.20 4.11 10.89
C VAL A 22 -7.95 3.22 10.90
N SER A 23 -6.87 3.66 11.56
CA SER A 23 -5.59 2.95 11.69
C SER A 23 -5.75 1.54 12.30
N GLY A 24 -6.63 1.39 13.29
CA GLY A 24 -7.05 0.07 13.77
C GLY A 24 -5.90 -0.79 14.30
N ASN A 25 -5.78 -2.01 13.76
CA ASN A 25 -4.78 -3.01 14.17
C ASN A 25 -3.46 -2.96 13.37
N LEU A 26 -3.17 -1.88 12.64
CA LEU A 26 -1.90 -1.75 11.92
C LEU A 26 -0.69 -1.83 12.88
N PRO A 27 0.45 -2.43 12.44
CA PRO A 27 1.65 -2.50 13.28
C PRO A 27 2.28 -1.11 13.52
N THR A 28 1.96 -0.16 12.65
CA THR A 28 2.24 1.27 12.75
C THR A 28 1.27 1.98 11.79
N ASP A 29 0.83 3.16 12.17
CA ASP A 29 -0.01 4.08 11.40
C ASP A 29 0.83 5.05 10.54
N PHE A 30 2.16 4.91 10.54
CA PHE A 30 3.09 5.68 9.73
C PHE A 30 3.32 5.02 8.37
N GLY A 31 3.19 5.81 7.30
CA GLY A 31 3.33 5.35 5.92
C GLY A 31 3.20 6.47 4.92
N PHE A 32 3.32 6.14 3.63
CA PHE A 32 3.18 7.10 2.53
C PHE A 32 2.04 6.78 1.57
N PRO A 33 2.00 5.61 0.91
CA PRO A 33 0.98 5.33 -0.09
C PRO A 33 -0.35 4.93 0.55
N ILE A 34 -1.43 5.28 -0.13
CA ILE A 34 -2.76 4.72 0.09
C ILE A 34 -3.46 4.60 -1.26
N ASP A 35 -4.11 3.48 -1.51
CA ASP A 35 -4.89 3.27 -2.73
C ASP A 35 -6.13 2.41 -2.47
N ILE A 36 -7.12 2.49 -3.36
CA ILE A 36 -8.45 1.93 -3.18
C ILE A 36 -8.72 0.95 -4.33
N HIS A 37 -9.30 -0.20 -4.01
CA HIS A 37 -9.70 -1.17 -5.03
C HIS A 37 -10.72 -0.57 -5.99
N ALA A 38 -10.51 -0.76 -7.30
CA ALA A 38 -11.32 -0.11 -8.34
C ALA A 38 -12.82 -0.48 -8.29
N HIS A 39 -13.15 -1.68 -7.80
CA HIS A 39 -14.52 -2.21 -7.78
C HIS A 39 -15.09 -2.40 -6.36
N GLU A 40 -14.31 -2.13 -5.31
CA GLU A 40 -14.69 -2.39 -3.91
C GLU A 40 -14.27 -1.16 -3.07
N PRO A 41 -15.16 -0.16 -2.88
CA PRO A 41 -14.76 1.14 -2.32
C PRO A 41 -14.34 1.08 -0.84
N ASP A 42 -14.72 0.03 -0.10
CA ASP A 42 -14.25 -0.22 1.27
C ASP A 42 -12.97 -1.09 1.31
N THR A 43 -12.43 -1.48 0.15
CA THR A 43 -11.15 -2.21 0.07
C THR A 43 -10.00 -1.23 -0.16
N VAL A 44 -9.13 -1.08 0.84
CA VAL A 44 -8.07 -0.06 0.88
C VAL A 44 -6.73 -0.70 1.18
N TYR A 45 -5.67 -0.19 0.56
CA TYR A 45 -4.31 -0.67 0.69
C TYR A 45 -3.39 0.41 1.28
N VAL A 46 -2.51 0.02 2.20
CA VAL A 46 -1.43 0.86 2.72
C VAL A 46 -0.14 0.06 2.84
N VAL A 47 1.01 0.75 2.92
CA VAL A 47 2.32 0.12 3.19
C VAL A 47 2.97 0.79 4.41
N PRO A 48 2.75 0.24 5.61
CA PRO A 48 3.29 0.82 6.83
C PRO A 48 4.82 0.66 6.93
N ILE A 49 5.48 1.69 7.47
CA ILE A 49 6.91 1.75 7.77
C ILE A 49 7.14 2.26 9.19
N LYS A 50 8.29 1.95 9.78
CA LYS A 50 8.50 2.00 11.24
C LYS A 50 8.27 3.37 11.88
N SER A 51 8.80 4.46 11.32
CA SER A 51 8.63 5.82 11.85
C SER A 51 9.15 6.89 10.89
N ASP A 52 8.98 8.16 11.27
CA ASP A 52 9.52 9.37 10.64
C ASP A 52 11.06 9.47 10.64
N SER A 53 11.72 8.66 11.46
CA SER A 53 13.18 8.57 11.58
C SER A 53 13.73 7.28 10.97
N GLU A 54 12.87 6.27 10.81
CA GLU A 54 13.22 4.93 10.34
C GLU A 54 12.30 4.50 9.19
N HIS A 55 12.68 4.90 7.97
CA HIS A 55 11.87 4.68 6.76
C HIS A 55 12.02 3.26 6.16
N TYR A 56 11.67 2.24 6.94
CA TYR A 56 11.64 0.85 6.49
C TYR A 56 10.51 0.03 7.15
N PRO A 57 10.03 -1.08 6.53
CA PRO A 57 8.96 -1.89 7.07
C PRO A 57 9.24 -2.39 8.49
N PRO A 58 8.23 -2.44 9.38
CA PRO A 58 8.41 -3.01 10.71
C PRO A 58 8.99 -4.43 10.62
N GLU A 59 9.94 -4.74 11.52
CA GLU A 59 10.66 -6.03 11.57
C GLU A 59 11.48 -6.37 10.31
N GLY A 60 11.69 -5.44 9.38
CA GLY A 60 12.36 -5.73 8.10
C GLY A 60 11.54 -6.66 7.20
N LYS A 61 10.22 -6.66 7.34
CA LYS A 61 9.28 -7.50 6.59
C LYS A 61 8.36 -6.64 5.73
N LEU A 62 8.51 -6.73 4.40
CA LEU A 62 7.68 -5.98 3.48
C LEU A 62 6.27 -6.58 3.42
N ARG A 63 5.27 -5.74 3.69
CA ARG A 63 3.86 -6.12 3.78
C ARG A 63 2.99 -4.99 3.25
N VAL A 64 2.13 -5.29 2.30
CA VAL A 64 0.98 -4.45 2.00
C VAL A 64 -0.10 -4.82 2.99
N HIS A 65 -0.74 -3.85 3.63
CA HIS A 65 -1.90 -4.11 4.49
C HIS A 65 -3.16 -3.75 3.72
N ARG A 66 -4.14 -4.66 3.74
CA ARG A 66 -5.46 -4.46 3.14
C ARG A 66 -6.52 -4.42 4.22
N SER A 67 -7.43 -3.47 4.14
CA SER A 67 -8.72 -3.55 4.83
C SER A 67 -9.80 -3.80 3.79
N ARG A 68 -10.84 -4.56 4.13
CA ARG A 68 -12.08 -4.71 3.33
C ARG A 68 -13.30 -4.09 4.02
N THR A 69 -13.08 -3.42 5.14
CA THR A 69 -14.12 -2.78 5.97
C THR A 69 -13.99 -1.26 5.94
N GLY A 70 -13.21 -0.73 4.99
CA GLY A 70 -12.84 0.67 4.89
C GLY A 70 -12.01 1.15 6.08
N GLY A 71 -11.15 0.28 6.60
CA GLY A 71 -10.26 0.51 7.74
C GLY A 71 -10.67 -0.23 9.01
N HIS A 72 -10.03 0.09 10.13
CA HIS A 72 -10.12 -0.53 11.46
C HIS A 72 -9.58 -1.96 11.58
N GLU A 73 -9.88 -2.82 10.61
CA GLU A 73 -9.35 -4.19 10.53
C GLU A 73 -8.52 -4.35 9.27
N TRP A 74 -7.24 -4.67 9.46
CA TRP A 74 -6.24 -4.80 8.42
C TRP A 74 -5.62 -6.19 8.45
N GLU A 75 -5.45 -6.77 7.26
CA GLU A 75 -4.73 -8.03 7.05
C GLU A 75 -3.39 -7.76 6.36
N ALA A 76 -2.34 -8.43 6.81
CA ALA A 76 -1.03 -8.37 6.18
C ALA A 76 -0.97 -9.28 4.95
N LEU A 77 -0.74 -8.69 3.78
CA LEU A 77 -0.54 -9.38 2.51
C LEU A 77 0.96 -9.57 2.25
N THR A 78 1.42 -10.82 2.33
CA THR A 78 2.87 -11.12 2.42
C THR A 78 3.37 -12.10 1.35
N LYS A 79 2.47 -12.84 0.70
CA LYS A 79 2.84 -13.95 -0.20
C LYS A 79 3.60 -13.42 -1.40
N GLY A 80 4.89 -13.76 -1.49
CA GLY A 80 5.78 -13.32 -2.59
C GLY A 80 6.59 -12.05 -2.27
N LEU A 81 6.44 -11.47 -1.09
CA LEU A 81 7.22 -10.32 -0.62
C LEU A 81 8.35 -10.73 0.34
N PRO A 82 9.48 -10.01 0.40
CA PRO A 82 10.57 -10.27 1.35
C PRO A 82 10.12 -10.21 2.81
N GLN A 83 10.38 -11.28 3.57
CA GLN A 83 9.96 -11.42 4.98
C GLN A 83 11.13 -11.41 5.98
N HIS A 84 12.29 -10.92 5.57
CA HIS A 84 13.46 -10.66 6.40
C HIS A 84 14.37 -9.66 5.68
N ASP A 85 15.17 -8.92 6.46
CA ASP A 85 16.23 -8.04 5.99
C ASP A 85 15.82 -7.05 4.88
N CYS A 86 14.56 -6.61 4.90
CA CYS A 86 14.00 -5.69 3.90
C CYS A 86 13.97 -4.25 4.43
N TYR A 87 14.95 -3.44 4.02
CA TYR A 87 15.13 -2.05 4.44
C TYR A 87 14.88 -1.05 3.31
N VAL A 88 13.70 -1.13 2.71
CA VAL A 88 13.25 -0.23 1.63
C VAL A 88 12.07 0.61 2.10
N ASN A 89 11.69 1.65 1.36
CA ASN A 89 10.46 2.39 1.57
C ASN A 89 9.57 2.31 0.32
N VAL A 90 8.28 2.59 0.45
CA VAL A 90 7.35 2.81 -0.68
C VAL A 90 6.87 4.25 -0.56
N LEU A 91 7.14 5.07 -1.57
CA LEU A 91 6.81 6.48 -1.55
C LEU A 91 5.34 6.73 -1.91
N ARG A 92 4.85 7.94 -1.63
CA ARG A 92 3.43 8.29 -1.70
C ARG A 92 2.77 7.93 -3.03
N ASP A 93 3.42 8.28 -4.14
CA ASP A 93 2.91 8.06 -5.50
C ASP A 93 3.45 6.75 -6.11
N ALA A 94 4.15 5.92 -5.32
CA ALA A 94 4.76 4.68 -5.76
C ALA A 94 3.84 3.46 -5.57
N MET A 95 2.53 3.67 -5.51
CA MET A 95 1.50 2.62 -5.50
C MET A 95 0.41 3.01 -6.47
N ALA A 96 -0.10 2.03 -7.22
CA ALA A 96 -1.22 2.22 -8.12
C ALA A 96 -2.07 0.95 -8.22
N VAL A 97 -3.34 1.13 -8.54
CA VAL A 97 -4.34 0.09 -8.72
C VAL A 97 -4.95 0.19 -10.14
N ASP A 98 -5.14 -0.94 -10.81
CA ASP A 98 -5.81 -0.98 -12.11
C ASP A 98 -7.31 -1.29 -11.99
N ALA A 99 -8.03 -1.22 -13.11
CA ALA A 99 -9.47 -1.50 -13.18
C ALA A 99 -9.81 -2.88 -13.77
N LEU A 100 -8.84 -3.81 -13.85
CA LEU A 100 -9.10 -5.18 -14.32
C LEU A 100 -9.96 -5.96 -13.31
N ASP A 101 -10.43 -7.13 -13.73
CA ASP A 101 -11.13 -8.08 -12.86
C ASP A 101 -10.48 -9.48 -13.00
N PRO A 102 -9.75 -9.97 -11.98
CA PRO A 102 -9.45 -9.32 -10.70
C PRO A 102 -8.58 -8.07 -10.83
N CYS A 103 -8.80 -7.12 -9.92
CA CYS A 103 -8.07 -5.86 -9.84
C CYS A 103 -6.58 -6.09 -9.52
N GLY A 104 -5.71 -5.42 -10.27
CA GLY A 104 -4.27 -5.41 -10.07
C GLY A 104 -3.81 -4.34 -9.08
N VAL A 105 -2.81 -4.67 -8.27
CA VAL A 105 -2.15 -3.74 -7.34
C VAL A 105 -0.65 -3.75 -7.59
N TYR A 106 -0.06 -2.56 -7.66
CA TYR A 106 1.32 -2.37 -8.06
C TYR A 106 1.99 -1.42 -7.07
N PHE A 107 3.24 -1.69 -6.72
CA PHE A 107 4.02 -0.72 -5.96
C PHE A 107 5.52 -0.81 -6.25
N GLY A 108 6.17 0.34 -6.14
CA GLY A 108 7.60 0.53 -6.33
C GLY A 108 8.31 0.78 -5.01
N THR A 109 9.52 0.26 -4.86
CA THR A 109 10.34 0.47 -3.67
C THR A 109 11.46 1.47 -3.95
N THR A 110 11.95 2.13 -2.89
CA THR A 110 13.18 2.92 -2.96
C THR A 110 14.44 2.08 -3.24
N GLY A 111 14.34 0.75 -3.10
CA GLY A 111 15.37 -0.22 -3.49
C GLY A 111 15.39 -0.58 -4.98
N GLY A 112 14.49 -0.02 -5.79
CA GLY A 112 14.48 -0.22 -7.24
C GLY A 112 13.75 -1.48 -7.72
N GLN A 113 12.86 -2.03 -6.89
CA GLN A 113 11.95 -3.11 -7.29
C GLN A 113 10.56 -2.56 -7.59
N VAL A 114 9.88 -3.16 -8.56
CA VAL A 114 8.44 -2.97 -8.78
C VAL A 114 7.77 -4.33 -8.60
N TYR A 115 6.82 -4.39 -7.67
CA TYR A 115 6.00 -5.56 -7.40
C TYR A 115 4.61 -5.39 -8.01
N ALA A 116 4.04 -6.48 -8.49
CA ALA A 116 2.68 -6.53 -8.97
C ALA A 116 1.93 -7.71 -8.33
N SER A 117 0.64 -7.50 -8.12
CA SER A 117 -0.33 -8.53 -7.81
C SER A 117 -1.48 -8.41 -8.80
N ALA A 118 -1.81 -9.50 -9.49
CA ALA A 118 -2.96 -9.56 -10.42
C ALA A 118 -4.20 -10.19 -9.76
N ASN A 119 -4.25 -10.17 -8.42
CA ASN A 119 -5.30 -10.81 -7.62
C ASN A 119 -5.56 -10.03 -6.32
N ALA A 120 -5.76 -8.71 -6.44
CA ALA A 120 -6.10 -7.82 -5.32
C ALA A 120 -5.12 -7.89 -4.13
N GLY A 121 -3.85 -8.18 -4.38
CA GLY A 121 -2.80 -8.27 -3.35
C GLY A 121 -2.63 -9.65 -2.70
N ASP A 122 -3.40 -10.68 -3.09
CA ASP A 122 -3.31 -12.02 -2.46
C ASP A 122 -1.97 -12.72 -2.74
N ARG A 123 -1.32 -12.41 -3.87
CA ARG A 123 0.06 -12.84 -4.19
C ARG A 123 0.79 -11.78 -4.99
N TRP A 124 2.07 -11.62 -4.69
CA TRP A 124 2.96 -10.65 -5.31
C TRP A 124 4.06 -11.34 -6.13
N ALA A 125 4.50 -10.67 -7.19
CA ALA A 125 5.70 -11.01 -7.94
C ALA A 125 6.49 -9.74 -8.27
N PRO A 126 7.84 -9.77 -8.20
CA PRO A 126 8.64 -8.69 -8.74
C PRO A 126 8.58 -8.73 -10.27
N ILE A 127 8.09 -7.66 -10.89
CA ILE A 127 8.01 -7.54 -12.36
C ILE A 127 9.20 -6.79 -12.96
N VAL A 128 9.86 -5.94 -12.16
CA VAL A 128 11.11 -5.25 -12.51
C VAL A 128 12.00 -5.15 -11.28
N GLN A 129 13.32 -5.23 -11.46
CA GLN A 129 14.33 -5.10 -10.41
C GLN A 129 15.53 -4.29 -10.94
N HIS A 130 16.35 -3.78 -10.01
CA HIS A 130 17.59 -3.04 -10.29
C HIS A 130 17.39 -1.69 -10.98
N LEU A 131 16.25 -1.03 -10.72
CA LEU A 131 16.07 0.37 -11.07
C LEU A 131 16.77 1.28 -10.05
N PRO A 132 16.94 2.58 -10.36
CA PRO A 132 17.04 3.60 -9.32
C PRO A 132 15.81 3.57 -8.40
N ALA A 133 15.85 4.35 -7.31
CA ALA A 133 14.71 4.47 -6.40
C ALA A 133 13.42 4.82 -7.16
N VAL A 134 12.37 4.01 -7.00
CA VAL A 134 11.09 4.22 -7.66
C VAL A 134 10.32 5.29 -6.87
N VAL A 135 10.06 6.42 -7.51
CA VAL A 135 9.37 7.57 -6.87
C VAL A 135 7.89 7.61 -7.17
N SER A 136 7.47 7.00 -8.28
CA SER A 136 6.07 6.91 -8.68
C SER A 136 5.85 5.65 -9.53
N VAL A 137 4.65 5.09 -9.44
CA VAL A 137 4.13 4.00 -10.26
C VAL A 137 2.74 4.42 -10.72
N GLU A 138 2.47 4.28 -12.01
CA GLU A 138 1.17 4.56 -12.62
C GLU A 138 0.78 3.38 -13.50
N VAL A 139 -0.52 3.10 -13.59
CA VAL A 139 -1.03 1.99 -14.40
C VAL A 139 -2.15 2.43 -15.32
N GLN A 140 -2.22 1.79 -16.47
CA GLN A 140 -3.25 2.04 -17.46
C GLN A 140 -3.75 0.72 -18.04
N THR A 141 -5.06 0.53 -18.01
CA THR A 141 -5.74 -0.55 -18.75
C THR A 141 -5.91 -0.11 -20.20
N LEU A 142 -5.44 -0.95 -21.14
CA LEU A 142 -5.62 -0.73 -22.57
C LEU A 142 -6.83 -1.54 -23.09
N PRO A 143 -7.56 -1.02 -24.09
CA PRO A 143 -8.68 -1.73 -24.72
C PRO A 143 -8.25 -2.94 -25.55
#